data_AF-A0A9X7NRC5-F1
#
_entry.id   AF-A0A9X7NRC5-F1
#
_cell.length_a   1.000
_cell.length_b   1.000
_cell.length_c   1.000
_cell.angle_alpha   90.00
_cell.angle_beta   90.00
_cell.angle_gamma   90.00
#
_symmetry.space_group_name_H-M   'P 1'
#
loop_
_entity.id
_entity.type
_entity.pdbx_description
1 polymer ?
#
loop_
_entity_poly.entity_id
_entity_poly.type
_entity_poly.pdbx_seq_one_letter_code
_entity_poly.pdbx_strand_id
1 'polypeptide(L)'
;MTFRLKLYRVQVVGFADVNYAAASRGKAIAAAWRDYSHAYDVPFKEFLKIAAARRAQEPDDFGKRITVGGEPAYLVTGVYPNPNGYIRFAREDGEQSLFSHPADVVMDPPQAS
;
A
#
# COMPACT_ATOMS: atom_id res chain seq x y z
N MET A 1 4.69 -14.33 12.84
CA MET A 1 4.86 -12.93 12.43
C MET A 1 4.48 -12.85 10.96
N THR A 2 3.60 -11.92 10.57
CA THR A 2 2.88 -12.01 9.29
C THR A 2 2.65 -10.62 8.67
N PHE A 3 2.80 -10.53 7.35
CA PHE A 3 2.41 -9.36 6.56
C PHE A 3 0.91 -9.06 6.69
N ARG A 4 0.57 -7.80 7.03
CA ARG A 4 -0.82 -7.41 7.41
C ARG A 4 -1.56 -6.59 6.36
N LEU A 5 -0.85 -6.06 5.37
CA LEU A 5 -1.46 -5.16 4.39
C LEU A 5 -2.22 -5.96 3.32
N LYS A 6 -3.30 -5.35 2.85
CA LYS A 6 -4.10 -5.80 1.72
C LYS A 6 -4.24 -4.63 0.76
N LEU A 7 -4.44 -4.93 -0.52
CA LEU A 7 -4.70 -3.90 -1.50
C LEU A 7 -6.21 -3.59 -1.57
N TYR A 8 -6.57 -2.34 -1.38
CA TYR A 8 -7.94 -1.84 -1.48
C TYR A 8 -8.03 -0.83 -2.62
N ARG A 9 -9.02 -1.02 -3.50
CA ARG A 9 -9.40 -0.01 -4.46
C ARG A 9 -10.43 0.92 -3.82
N VAL A 10 -10.10 2.19 -3.72
CA VAL A 10 -11.00 3.24 -3.21
C VAL A 10 -11.47 4.08 -4.40
N GLN A 11 -12.78 4.13 -4.56
CA GLN A 11 -13.49 4.98 -5.51
C GLN A 11 -14.02 6.20 -4.77
N VAL A 12 -13.82 7.39 -5.32
CA VAL A 12 -14.45 8.63 -4.87
C VAL A 12 -15.23 9.20 -6.05
N VAL A 13 -16.50 9.55 -5.85
CA VAL A 13 -17.36 10.08 -6.94
C VAL A 13 -16.68 11.27 -7.64
N GLY A 14 -16.56 11.20 -8.96
CA GLY A 14 -15.92 12.24 -9.77
C GLY A 14 -14.41 12.07 -9.98
N PHE A 15 -13.80 11.04 -9.38
CA PHE A 15 -12.36 10.78 -9.50
C PHE A 15 -12.10 9.37 -10.03
N ALA A 16 -10.89 9.17 -10.55
CA ALA A 16 -10.41 7.83 -10.90
C ALA A 16 -10.24 6.97 -9.64
N ASP A 17 -10.44 5.66 -9.79
CA ASP A 17 -10.19 4.69 -8.73
C ASP A 17 -8.70 4.70 -8.35
N VAL A 18 -8.39 4.73 -7.04
CA VAL A 18 -7.01 4.69 -6.53
C VAL A 18 -6.82 3.51 -5.61
N ASN A 19 -5.67 2.83 -5.71
CA ASN A 19 -5.32 1.71 -4.85
C ASN A 19 -4.56 2.18 -3.61
N TYR A 20 -5.01 1.72 -2.44
CA TYR A 20 -4.40 1.96 -1.14
C TYR A 20 -4.04 0.62 -0.49
N ALA A 21 -2.78 0.49 -0.05
CA ALA A 21 -2.37 -0.62 0.80
C ALA A 21 -2.70 -0.30 2.25
N ALA A 22 -3.53 -1.12 2.90
CA ALA A 22 -3.95 -0.89 4.28
C ALA A 22 -4.27 -2.22 4.98
N ALA A 23 -4.19 -2.24 6.31
CA ALA A 23 -4.56 -3.42 7.10
C ALA A 23 -6.08 -3.70 7.10
N SER A 24 -6.91 -2.70 6.83
CA SER A 24 -8.37 -2.83 6.77
C SER A 24 -9.01 -1.86 5.78
N ARG A 25 -10.25 -2.16 5.37
CA ARG A 25 -11.07 -1.30 4.50
C ARG A 25 -11.25 0.11 5.08
N GLY A 26 -11.51 0.21 6.38
CA GLY A 26 -11.68 1.51 7.06
C GLY A 26 -10.40 2.35 7.00
N LYS A 27 -9.23 1.71 7.19
CA LYS A 27 -7.93 2.38 7.08
C LYS A 27 -7.64 2.85 5.64
N ALA A 28 -8.05 2.08 4.62
CA ALA A 28 -7.94 2.51 3.23
C ALA A 28 -8.79 3.75 2.94
N ILE A 29 -10.04 3.78 3.41
CA ILE A 29 -10.92 4.96 3.27
C ILE A 29 -10.35 6.18 4.00
N ALA A 30 -9.81 5.99 5.21
CA ALA A 30 -9.19 7.07 5.98
C ALA A 30 -7.89 7.60 5.33
N ALA A 31 -7.14 6.74 4.61
CA ALA A 31 -6.01 7.18 3.80
C ALA A 31 -6.48 8.02 2.60
N ALA A 32 -7.47 7.54 1.86
CA ALA A 32 -8.05 8.27 0.74
C ALA A 32 -8.65 9.62 1.15
N TRP A 33 -9.29 9.70 2.32
CA TRP A 33 -9.78 10.97 2.85
C TRP A 33 -8.66 11.95 3.13
N ARG A 34 -7.52 11.51 3.70
CA ARG A 34 -6.38 12.40 3.96
C ARG A 34 -5.85 12.99 2.65
N ASP A 35 -5.63 12.15 1.65
CA ASP A 35 -5.19 12.58 0.31
C ASP A 35 -6.20 13.54 -0.33
N TYR A 36 -7.50 13.24 -0.22
CA TYR A 36 -8.57 14.10 -0.71
C TYR A 36 -8.62 15.45 0.02
N SER A 37 -8.45 15.43 1.35
CA SER A 37 -8.54 16.61 2.21
C SER A 37 -7.42 17.63 1.97
N HIS A 38 -6.29 17.19 1.40
CA HIS A 38 -5.21 18.09 0.97
C HIS A 38 -5.63 19.02 -0.18
N ALA A 39 -6.61 18.62 -1.00
CA ALA A 39 -7.10 19.42 -2.12
C ALA A 39 -8.47 20.06 -1.85
N TYR A 40 -9.26 19.48 -0.94
CA TYR A 40 -10.64 19.88 -0.67
C TYR A 40 -10.93 19.91 0.83
N ASP A 41 -11.48 21.01 1.34
CA ASP A 41 -11.89 21.09 2.74
C ASP A 41 -13.23 20.35 2.98
N VAL A 42 -13.14 19.03 3.21
CA VAL A 42 -14.31 18.15 3.39
C VAL A 42 -14.18 17.33 4.69
N PRO A 43 -15.17 17.42 5.61
CA PRO A 43 -15.20 16.58 6.80
C PRO A 43 -15.28 15.09 6.46
N PHE A 44 -14.66 14.25 7.29
CA PHE A 44 -14.63 12.79 7.04
C PHE A 44 -16.03 12.18 6.85
N LYS A 45 -17.03 12.64 7.62
CA LYS A 45 -18.41 12.16 7.51
C LYS A 45 -19.04 12.44 6.13
N GLU A 46 -18.73 13.57 5.53
CA GLU A 46 -19.21 13.93 4.18
C GLU A 46 -18.46 13.13 3.12
N PHE A 47 -17.15 12.94 3.29
CA PHE A 47 -16.35 12.07 2.43
C PHE A 47 -16.89 10.63 2.37
N LEU A 48 -17.32 10.06 3.50
CA LEU A 48 -17.91 8.72 3.55
C LEU A 48 -19.17 8.55 2.68
N LYS A 49 -19.87 9.64 2.33
CA LYS A 49 -21.05 9.57 1.46
C LYS A 49 -20.70 9.39 -0.02
N ILE A 50 -19.48 9.78 -0.41
CA ILE A 50 -19.01 9.79 -1.80
C ILE A 50 -17.88 8.78 -2.05
N ALA A 51 -17.39 8.12 -1.00
CA ALA A 51 -16.29 7.18 -1.08
C ALA A 51 -16.74 5.72 -0.85
N ALA A 52 -16.24 4.81 -1.69
CA ALA A 52 -16.44 3.38 -1.53
C ALA A 52 -15.10 2.65 -1.67
N ALA A 53 -14.88 1.62 -0.84
CA ALA A 53 -13.68 0.80 -0.91
C ALA A 53 -14.01 -0.68 -1.06
N ARG A 54 -13.27 -1.38 -1.92
CA ARG A 54 -13.34 -2.83 -2.15
C ARG A 54 -11.96 -3.44 -2.20
N ARG A 55 -11.84 -4.75 -1.96
CA ARG A 55 -10.55 -5.45 -2.12
C ARG A 55 -10.16 -5.44 -3.59
N ALA A 56 -8.91 -5.10 -3.88
CA ALA A 56 -8.35 -5.11 -5.22
C ALA A 56 -7.59 -6.42 -5.45
N GLN A 57 -7.32 -6.74 -6.72
CA GLN A 57 -6.38 -7.77 -7.07
C GLN A 57 -4.97 -7.31 -6.69
N GLU A 58 -4.29 -8.13 -5.90
CA GLU A 58 -2.90 -7.92 -5.50
C GLU A 58 -1.99 -8.32 -6.67
N PRO A 59 -0.96 -7.51 -7.01
CA PRO A 59 0.09 -7.92 -7.94
C PRO A 59 0.85 -9.16 -7.46
N ASP A 60 1.47 -9.90 -8.37
CA ASP A 60 2.12 -11.20 -8.09
C ASP A 60 3.27 -11.13 -7.06
N ASP A 61 3.89 -9.97 -6.92
CA ASP A 61 4.98 -9.68 -5.97
C ASP A 61 4.50 -8.98 -4.69
N PHE A 62 3.22 -8.66 -4.57
CA PHE A 62 2.67 -8.10 -3.34
C PHE A 62 2.79 -9.10 -2.19
N GLY A 63 3.39 -8.65 -1.08
CA GLY A 63 3.66 -9.49 0.09
C GLY A 63 4.85 -10.43 -0.06
N LYS A 64 5.64 -10.36 -1.14
CA LYS A 64 6.92 -11.08 -1.21
C LYS A 64 7.91 -10.51 -0.20
N ARG A 65 8.69 -11.41 0.41
CA ARG A 65 9.75 -11.03 1.36
C ARG A 65 10.91 -10.36 0.63
N ILE A 66 11.38 -9.29 1.22
CA ILE A 66 12.55 -8.52 0.81
C ILE A 66 13.31 -8.09 2.05
N THR A 67 14.56 -7.69 1.85
CA THR A 67 15.37 -7.04 2.87
C THR A 67 15.55 -5.57 2.47
N VAL A 68 15.27 -4.64 3.39
CA VAL A 68 15.46 -3.20 3.18
C VAL A 68 16.36 -2.66 4.28
N GLY A 69 17.56 -2.19 3.90
CA GLY A 69 18.56 -1.69 4.84
C GLY A 69 19.03 -2.75 5.86
N GLY A 70 19.09 -4.02 5.44
CA GLY A 70 19.49 -5.14 6.30
C GLY A 70 18.38 -5.70 7.20
N GLU A 71 17.18 -5.12 7.17
CA GLU A 71 16.03 -5.59 7.96
C GLU A 71 14.95 -6.25 7.08
N PRO A 72 14.29 -7.32 7.57
CA PRO A 72 13.17 -7.95 6.87
C PRO A 72 12.01 -6.99 6.59
N ALA A 73 11.40 -7.16 5.42
CA ALA A 73 10.29 -6.38 4.93
C ALA A 73 9.47 -7.19 3.90
N TYR A 74 8.34 -6.61 3.50
CA TYR A 74 7.42 -7.18 2.52
C TYR A 74 7.11 -6.14 1.44
N LEU A 75 7.09 -6.55 0.17
CA LEU A 75 6.74 -5.68 -0.95
C LEU A 75 5.26 -5.26 -0.90
N VAL A 76 5.03 -3.96 -1.13
CA VAL A 76 3.68 -3.35 -1.16
C VAL A 76 3.34 -2.79 -2.55
N THR A 77 4.35 -2.59 -3.41
CA THR A 77 4.16 -2.25 -4.83
C THR A 77 4.41 -3.42 -5.74
N GLY A 78 3.58 -3.50 -6.78
CA GLY A 78 3.55 -4.59 -7.75
C GLY A 78 4.63 -4.62 -8.83
N VAL A 79 5.73 -3.88 -8.61
CA VAL A 79 6.76 -3.66 -9.62
C VAL A 79 8.11 -3.66 -8.93
N TYR A 80 8.80 -4.79 -8.98
CA TYR A 80 10.21 -4.90 -8.65
C TYR A 80 11.00 -5.56 -9.80
N PRO A 81 12.16 -4.98 -10.21
CA PRO A 81 12.64 -3.66 -9.80
C PRO A 81 11.76 -2.56 -10.43
N ASN A 82 11.52 -1.48 -9.68
CA ASN A 82 10.97 -0.25 -10.25
C ASN A 82 12.16 0.68 -10.61
N PRO A 83 12.61 0.70 -11.88
CA PRO A 83 13.81 1.44 -12.25
C PRO A 83 13.68 2.96 -12.10
N ASN A 84 12.44 3.48 -12.01
CA ASN A 84 12.16 4.92 -12.05
C ASN A 84 11.48 5.45 -10.77
N GLY A 85 11.51 4.69 -9.66
CA GLY A 85 10.84 5.15 -8.44
C GLY A 85 11.21 4.38 -7.19
N TYR A 86 10.77 4.93 -6.06
CA TYR A 86 10.88 4.30 -4.76
C TYR A 86 10.06 3.00 -4.70
N ILE A 87 10.63 1.97 -4.07
CA ILE A 87 9.95 0.71 -3.74
C ILE A 87 9.08 0.95 -2.51
N ARG A 88 7.79 0.56 -2.58
CA ARG A 88 6.95 0.56 -1.38
C ARG A 88 7.07 -0.77 -0.66
N PHE A 89 7.28 -0.70 0.65
CA PHE A 89 7.41 -1.86 1.50
C PHE A 89 6.68 -1.67 2.82
N ALA A 90 6.47 -2.76 3.56
CA ALA A 90 6.05 -2.73 4.94
C ALA A 90 6.99 -3.58 5.78
N ARG A 91 7.29 -3.11 7.00
CA ARG A 91 8.00 -3.90 8.00
C ARG A 91 7.12 -5.01 8.55
N GLU A 92 7.75 -5.99 9.19
CA GLU A 92 7.04 -7.04 9.89
C GLU A 92 6.11 -6.47 10.97
N ASP A 93 4.86 -6.98 11.01
CA ASP A 93 3.76 -6.46 11.83
C ASP A 93 3.37 -4.99 11.63
N GLY A 94 4.07 -4.28 10.73
CA GLY A 94 3.80 -2.91 10.36
C GLY A 94 2.52 -2.77 9.53
N GLU A 95 1.76 -1.73 9.82
CA GLU A 95 0.56 -1.36 9.06
C GLU A 95 0.81 -0.14 8.15
N GLN A 96 2.04 0.33 8.09
CA GLN A 96 2.45 1.49 7.30
C GLN A 96 3.15 1.02 6.02
N SER A 97 2.77 1.63 4.90
CA SER A 97 3.54 1.56 3.66
C SER A 97 4.64 2.61 3.72
N LEU A 98 5.88 2.17 3.64
CA LEU A 98 7.08 2.99 3.60
C LEU A 98 7.66 3.01 2.18
N PHE A 99 8.61 3.90 1.94
CA PHE A 99 9.32 4.03 0.67
C PHE A 99 10.81 3.83 0.89
N SER A 100 11.48 3.10 0.00
CA SER A 100 12.93 2.93 -0.01
C SER A 100 13.47 3.02 -1.43
N HIS A 101 14.72 3.47 -1.57
CA HIS A 101 15.38 3.50 -2.87
C HIS A 101 15.65 2.05 -3.34
N PRO A 102 15.51 1.73 -4.64
CA PRO A 102 15.72 0.37 -5.13
C PRO A 102 17.08 -0.24 -4.77
N ALA A 103 18.13 0.57 -4.68
CA ALA A 103 19.48 0.12 -4.31
C ALA A 103 19.58 -0.41 -2.87
N ASP A 104 18.65 -0.03 -1.98
CA ASP A 104 18.63 -0.48 -0.58
C ASP A 104 17.79 -1.75 -0.38
N VAL A 105 17.20 -2.27 -1.48
CA VAL A 105 16.24 -3.38 -1.46
C VAL A 105 16.87 -4.62 -2.10
N VAL A 106 17.02 -5.67 -1.31
CA VAL A 106 17.49 -6.98 -1.76
C VAL A 106 16.31 -7.96 -1.75
N MET A 107 16.12 -8.69 -2.85
CA MET A 107 15.17 -9.79 -2.89
C MET A 107 15.70 -10.98 -2.11
N ASP A 108 14.89 -11.50 -1.19
CA ASP A 108 15.23 -12.75 -0.51
C ASP A 108 15.15 -13.91 -1.53
N PRO A 109 16.05 -14.90 -1.47
CA PRO A 109 15.96 -16.06 -2.34
C PRO A 109 14.61 -16.77 -2.14
N PRO A 110 14.05 -17.40 -3.20
CA PRO A 110 12.81 -18.16 -3.07
C PRO A 110 13.00 -19.18 -1.96
N GLN A 111 12.14 -19.12 -0.93
CA GLN A 111 12.16 -20.12 0.12
C GLN A 111 11.81 -21.46 -0.53
N ALA A 112 12.74 -22.42 -0.47
CA ALA A 112 12.47 -23.78 -0.89
C ALA A 112 11.32 -24.31 -0.03
N SER A 113 10.21 -24.63 -0.70
CA SER A 113 8.99 -25.19 -0.13
C SER A 113 9.22 -26.57 0.48
#